data_AF-A0A7Z9UTW1-F1
#
_entry.id   AF-A0A7Z9UTW1-F1
#
_cell.length_a   1.000
_cell.length_b   1.000
_cell.length_c   1.000
_cell.angle_alpha   90.00
_cell.angle_beta   90.00
_cell.angle_gamma   90.00
#
_symmetry.space_group_name_H-M   'P 1'
#
loop_
_entity.id
_entity.type
_entity.pdbx_description
1 polymer ?
#
loop_
_entity_poly.entity_id
_entity_poly.type
_entity_poly.pdbx_seq_one_letter_code
_entity_poly.pdbx_strand_id
1 'polypeptide(L)' 'MAGHQEVHFDIFVDKSVIEIFVNSEICIVQRVYPMRPDSQQVRFFCKDGLITVKNIVKWEMDATNAW' A
#
# COMPACT_ATOMS: atom_id res chain seq x y z
N MET A 1 -17.72 -22.50 -8.28
CA MET A 1 -17.14 -22.02 -7.01
C MET A 1 -15.96 -21.13 -7.40
N ALA A 2 -16.10 -19.81 -7.37
CA ALA A 2 -14.94 -18.94 -7.61
C ALA A 2 -13.94 -19.19 -6.47
N GLY A 3 -12.75 -19.70 -6.79
CA GLY A 3 -11.70 -19.90 -5.80
C GLY A 3 -11.35 -18.57 -5.15
N HIS A 4 -10.97 -18.59 -3.88
CA HIS A 4 -10.34 -17.42 -3.27
C HIS A 4 -9.08 -17.09 -4.07
N GLN A 5 -9.13 -16.01 -4.85
CA GLN A 5 -7.95 -15.47 -5.50
C GLN A 5 -7.23 -14.59 -4.50
N GLU A 6 -5.96 -14.93 -4.22
CA GLU A 6 -5.11 -14.07 -3.41
C GLU A 6 -4.93 -12.72 -4.14
N VAL A 7 -4.97 -11.63 -3.37
CA VAL A 7 -4.76 -10.29 -3.89
C VAL A 7 -3.38 -9.82 -3.45
N HIS A 8 -2.52 -9.58 -4.43
CA HIS A 8 -1.18 -9.03 -4.24
C HIS A 8 -1.22 -7.51 -4.34
N PHE A 9 -0.56 -6.84 -3.39
CA PHE A 9 -0.44 -5.40 -3.36
C PHE A 9 1.02 -4.98 -3.36
N ASP A 10 1.40 -4.14 -4.32
CA ASP A 10 2.63 -3.36 -4.26
C ASP A 10 2.25 -1.90 -4.04
N ILE A 11 2.66 -1.34 -2.91
CA ILE A 11 2.27 0.01 -2.48
C ILE A 11 3.52 0.86 -2.35
N PHE A 12 3.58 1.94 -3.13
CA PHE A 12 4.64 2.92 -3.10
C PHE A 12 4.10 4.21 -2.51
N VAL A 13 4.80 4.75 -1.52
CA VAL A 13 4.48 6.04 -0.89
C VAL A 13 5.68 6.95 -1.05
N ASP A 14 5.61 7.87 -2.02
CA ASP A 14 6.63 8.91 -2.24
C ASP A 14 6.09 10.27 -1.83
N LYS A 15 6.42 10.67 -0.59
CA LYS A 15 5.96 11.91 0.04
C LYS A 15 4.43 12.04 0.04
N SER A 16 3.89 12.71 -0.97
CA SER A 16 2.45 12.94 -1.12
C SER A 16 1.80 12.01 -2.14
N VAL A 17 2.58 11.31 -2.96
CA VAL A 17 2.07 10.42 -4.00
C VAL A 17 1.98 9.01 -3.44
N ILE A 18 0.85 8.36 -3.67
CA ILE A 18 0.60 6.97 -3.34
C ILE A 18 0.24 6.25 -4.64
N GLU A 19 1.00 5.20 -4.95
CA GLU A 19 0.76 4.32 -6.09
C GLU A 19 0.51 2.90 -5.56
N ILE A 20 -0.60 2.29 -6.01
CA ILE A 20 -1.01 0.96 -5.57
C ILE A 20 -1.19 0.10 -6.82
N PHE A 21 -0.39 -0.95 -6.90
CA PHE A 21 -0.51 -1.97 -7.92
C PHE A 21 -1.21 -3.20 -7.33
N VAL A 22 -2.23 -3.69 -8.02
CA VAL A 22 -3.00 -4.87 -7.62
C VAL A 22 -2.79 -5.95 -8.67
N ASN A 23 -2.28 -7.11 -8.22
CA ASN A 23 -2.02 -8.28 -9.06
C ASN A 23 -1.19 -7.99 -10.33
N SER A 24 -0.36 -6.93 -10.33
CA SER A 24 0.36 -6.44 -11.54
C SER A 24 -0.54 -6.09 -12.74
N GLU A 25 -1.85 -5.93 -12.52
CA GLU A 25 -2.85 -5.70 -13.58
C GLU A 25 -3.51 -4.32 -13.46
N ILE A 26 -3.73 -3.87 -12.23
CA ILE A 26 -4.41 -2.60 -11.94
C ILE A 26 -3.41 -1.67 -11.26
N CYS A 27 -3.37 -0.41 -11.69
CA CYS A 27 -2.64 0.66 -11.03
C CYS A 27 -3.60 1.77 -10.60
N ILE A 28 -3.52 2.17 -9.34
CA ILE A 28 -4.26 3.28 -8.75
C ILE A 28 -3.26 4.29 -8.23
N VAL A 29 -3.39 5.54 -8.65
CA VAL A 29 -2.52 6.64 -8.23
C VAL A 29 -3.33 7.74 -7.59
N GLN A 30 -2.91 8.21 -6.41
CA GLN A 30 -3.54 9.33 -5.72
C GLN A 30 -2.49 10.21 -5.04
N ARG A 31 -2.85 11.47 -4.82
CA ARG A 31 -2.07 12.38 -3.98
C ARG A 31 -2.78 12.66 -2.65
N VAL A 32 -2.06 12.54 -1.55
CA VAL A 32 -2.56 12.76 -0.19
C VAL A 32 -1.63 13.73 0.54
N TYR A 33 -2.20 14.75 1.17
CA TYR A 33 -1.46 15.75 1.95
C TYR A 33 -1.88 15.67 3.42
N PRO A 34 -1.23 14.81 4.23
CA PRO A 34 -1.57 14.70 5.64
C PRO A 34 -1.24 16.01 6.38
N MET A 35 -2.19 16.49 7.21
CA MET A 35 -1.99 17.70 8.02
C MET A 35 -1.47 17.40 9.42
N ARG A 36 -1.58 16.15 9.89
CA ARG A 36 -1.16 15.76 11.24
C ARG A 36 0.26 15.19 11.22
N PRO A 37 1.10 15.53 12.20
CA PRO A 37 2.48 15.04 12.28
C PRO A 37 2.60 13.54 12.51
N ASP A 38 1.56 12.89 13.04
CA ASP A 38 1.52 11.46 13.34
C ASP A 38 0.96 10.60 12.21
N SER A 39 0.64 11.20 11.06
CA SER A 39 0.12 10.51 9.86
C SER A 39 1.22 9.78 9.07
N GLN A 40 1.99 8.94 9.77
CA GLN A 40 3.13 8.19 9.25
C GLN A 40 2.98 6.67 9.48
N GLN A 41 1.84 6.24 10.02
CA GLN A 41 1.59 4.86 10.41
C GLN A 41 0.79 4.10 9.35
N VAL A 42 1.06 2.79 9.25
CA VAL A 42 0.30 1.84 8.42
C VAL A 42 -0.43 0.88 9.35
N ARG A 43 -1.69 0.57 9.03
CA ARG A 43 -2.48 -0.43 9.77
C ARG A 43 -3.27 -1.32 8.82
N PHE A 44 -3.36 -2.60 9.15
CA PHE A 44 -4.35 -3.47 8.54
C PHE A 44 -5.71 -3.22 9.18
N PHE A 45 -6.75 -3.27 8.37
CA PHE A 45 -8.12 -3.25 8.85
C PHE A 45 -8.96 -4.17 7.97
N CYS A 46 -9.95 -4.80 8.60
CA CYS A 46 -11.02 -5.52 7.93
C CYS A 46 -12.31 -5.04 8.56
N LYS A 47 -13.28 -4.70 7.72
CA LYS A 47 -14.63 -4.41 8.16
C LYS A 47 -15.49 -5.62 7.79
N ASP A 48 -16.18 -6.19 8.77
CA ASP A 48 -17.15 -7.27 8.59
C ASP A 48 -16.57 -8.54 7.94
N GLY A 49 -15.65 -9.22 8.64
CA GLY A 49 -15.13 -10.52 8.21
C GLY A 49 -13.79 -10.87 8.83
N LEU A 50 -13.15 -11.89 8.27
CA LEU A 50 -11.79 -12.28 8.60
C LEU A 50 -10.95 -12.26 7.32
N ILE A 51 -9.78 -11.65 7.41
CA ILE A 51 -8.76 -11.72 6.35
C ILE A 51 -7.52 -12.39 6.90
N THR A 52 -6.81 -13.11 6.04
CA THR A 52 -5.44 -13.56 6.32
C THR A 52 -4.51 -12.72 5.49
N VAL A 53 -3.62 -11.98 6.14
CA VAL A 53 -2.56 -11.22 5.47
C VAL A 53 -1.27 -12.03 5.58
N LYS A 54 -0.63 -12.28 4.44
CA LYS A 54 0.63 -13.03 4.35
C LYS A 54 1.69 -12.15 3.70
N ASN A 55 2.97 -12.50 3.86
CA ASN A 55 4.10 -11.91 3.13
C ASN A 55 4.18 -10.37 3.24
N ILE A 56 3.98 -9.83 4.44
CA ILE A 56 4.06 -8.39 4.68
C ILE A 56 5.53 -7.97 4.68
N VAL A 57 5.91 -7.14 3.71
CA VAL A 57 7.24 -6.55 3.63
C VAL A 57 7.11 -5.03 3.62
N LYS A 58 7.81 -4.37 4.54
CA LYS A 58 8.01 -2.93 4.54
C LYS A 58 9.47 -2.66 4.22
N TRP A 59 9.72 -1.71 3.32
CA TRP A 59 11.05 -1.21 3.00
C TRP A 59 10.99 0.33 2.97
N GLU A 60 12.16 0.96 3.10
CA GLU A 60 12.31 2.40 2.95
C GLU A 60 12.80 2.68 1.54
N MET A 61 12.16 3.64 0.85
CA MET A 61 12.51 3.97 -0.52
C MET A 61 13.76 4.84 -0.57
N ASP A 62 14.74 4.42 -1.34
CA ASP A 62 15.92 5.24 -1.62
C ASP A 62 15.54 6.40 -2.54
N ALA A 63 16.13 7.56 -2.27
CA ALA A 63 16.02 8.69 -3.17
C ALA A 63 16.71 8.35 -4.50
N THR A 64 15.98 8.45 -5.61
CA THR A 64 16.52 8.25 -6.97
C THR A 64 17.68 9.21 -7.28
N ASN A 65 17.76 10.33 -6.56
CA ASN A 65 18.83 11.32 -6.67
C ASN A 65 19.24 11.83 -5.27
N ALA A 66 20.37 11.34 -4.76
CA ALA A 66 21.05 11.87 -3.57
C ALA A 66 22.00 13.00 -3.99
N TRP A 67 21.49 14.22 -4.11
CA TRP A 67 22.32 15.43 -4.22
C TRP A 67 22.07 16.36 -3.04
#